data_AF-A0A7X5ZZ01-F1
#
_entry.id   AF-A0A7X5ZZ01-F1
#
_cell.length_a   1.000
_cell.length_b   1.000
_cell.length_c   1.000
_cell.angle_alpha   90.00
_cell.angle_beta   90.00
_cell.angle_gamma   90.00
#
_symmetry.space_group_name_H-M   'P 1'
#
loop_
_entity.id
_entity.type
_entity.pdbx_description
1 polymer ?
#
loop_
_entity_poly.entity_id
_entity_poly.type
_entity_poly.pdbx_seq_one_letter_code
_entity_poly.pdbx_strand_id
1 'polypeptide(L)'
;MTEIRDYRTTDVASWLRCRLLSFFDTEYYDVLDAWTRGDAAANDWYRRSGFTENYRYLHVYKSSQDGADGFETPDGVNDIVSAFMHAPISAEAGMRERFSRVHVCRQYVRPV
;
A
#
# COMPACT_ATOMS: atom_id res chain seq x y z
N MET A 1 -46.46 20.98 -19.57
CA MET A 1 -45.44 20.27 -20.37
C MET A 1 -44.11 20.93 -20.04
N THR A 2 -43.16 20.19 -19.48
CA THR A 2 -41.86 20.74 -19.09
C THR A 2 -40.98 20.87 -20.35
N GLU A 3 -40.53 22.08 -20.65
CA GLU A 3 -39.62 22.36 -21.77
C GLU A 3 -38.19 22.47 -21.24
N ILE A 4 -37.26 21.72 -21.86
CA ILE A 4 -35.84 21.79 -21.53
C ILE A 4 -35.21 22.84 -22.44
N ARG A 5 -34.73 23.93 -21.85
CA ARG A 5 -34.04 25.01 -22.58
C ARG A 5 -32.58 24.68 -22.86
N ASP A 6 -32.02 25.33 -23.87
CA ASP A 6 -30.58 25.27 -24.16
C ASP A 6 -29.71 25.80 -23.01
N TYR A 7 -28.51 25.21 -22.92
CA TYR A 7 -27.46 25.61 -21.99
C TYR A 7 -26.93 27.00 -22.34
N ARG A 8 -26.69 27.81 -21.30
CA ARG A 8 -26.09 29.15 -21.41
C ARG A 8 -24.87 29.23 -20.50
N THR A 9 -23.91 30.09 -20.84
CA THR A 9 -22.71 30.33 -20.03
C THR A 9 -23.03 30.80 -18.61
N THR A 10 -24.17 31.45 -18.40
CA THR A 10 -24.68 31.82 -17.06
C THR A 10 -25.02 30.63 -16.19
N ASP A 11 -25.19 29.43 -16.76
CA ASP A 11 -25.59 28.23 -16.03
C ASP A 11 -24.39 27.52 -15.39
N VAL A 12 -23.16 27.86 -15.78
CA VAL A 12 -21.91 27.21 -15.32
C VAL A 12 -21.89 27.06 -13.80
N ALA A 13 -22.19 28.12 -13.06
CA ALA A 13 -22.12 28.12 -11.60
C ALA A 13 -23.16 27.18 -10.97
N SER A 14 -24.42 27.24 -11.41
CA SER A 14 -25.48 26.37 -10.92
C SER A 14 -25.25 24.91 -11.31
N TRP A 15 -24.74 24.67 -12.51
CA TRP A 15 -24.44 23.32 -13.01
C TRP A 15 -23.29 22.67 -12.24
N LEU A 16 -22.22 23.42 -11.98
CA LEU A 16 -21.12 22.98 -11.11
C LEU A 16 -21.60 22.70 -9.70
N ARG A 17 -22.46 23.57 -9.15
CA ARG A 17 -23.04 23.38 -7.80
C ARG A 17 -23.90 22.11 -7.74
N CYS A 18 -24.77 21.88 -8.71
CA CYS A 18 -25.56 20.63 -8.78
C CYS A 18 -24.66 19.40 -8.87
N ARG A 19 -23.59 19.48 -9.68
CA ARG A 19 -22.63 18.38 -9.84
C ARG A 19 -21.83 18.12 -8.55
N LEU A 20 -21.35 19.16 -7.88
CA LEU A 20 -20.68 19.06 -6.59
C LEU A 20 -21.61 18.46 -5.53
N LEU A 21 -22.87 18.93 -5.46
CA LEU A 21 -23.85 18.40 -4.51
C LEU A 21 -24.20 16.93 -4.79
N SER A 22 -24.27 16.51 -6.06
CA SER A 22 -24.50 15.09 -6.40
C SER A 22 -23.35 14.15 -6.02
N PHE A 23 -22.15 14.69 -5.74
CA PHE A 23 -20.97 13.92 -5.34
C PHE A 23 -20.60 14.12 -3.87
N PHE A 24 -21.30 14.98 -3.13
CA PHE A 24 -20.92 15.33 -1.74
C PHE A 24 -21.24 14.20 -0.74
N ASP A 25 -22.29 13.40 -1.02
CA ASP A 25 -22.69 12.26 -0.21
C ASP A 25 -21.99 10.94 -0.62
N THR A 26 -21.12 10.99 -1.64
CA THR A 26 -20.34 9.83 -2.08
C THR A 26 -18.89 10.01 -1.66
N GLU A 27 -18.38 9.15 -0.77
CA GLU A 27 -16.94 9.07 -0.59
C GLU A 27 -16.34 8.56 -1.90
N TYR A 28 -15.54 9.40 -2.57
CA TYR A 28 -14.98 9.16 -3.91
C TYR A 28 -13.82 8.14 -3.85
N TYR A 29 -14.04 6.99 -3.22
CA TYR A 29 -13.13 5.86 -3.27
C TYR A 29 -13.82 4.68 -3.94
N ASP A 30 -13.24 4.22 -5.05
CA ASP A 30 -13.72 3.03 -5.74
C ASP A 30 -13.08 1.75 -5.18
N VAL A 31 -12.02 1.88 -4.35
CA VAL A 31 -11.21 0.78 -3.84
C VAL A 31 -10.68 1.07 -2.44
N LEU A 32 -10.81 0.10 -1.54
CA LEU A 32 -10.09 0.04 -0.26
C LEU A 32 -8.74 -0.63 -0.47
N ASP A 33 -7.66 0.01 -0.01
CA ASP A 33 -6.30 -0.53 -0.04
C ASP A 33 -5.80 -0.76 1.40
N ALA A 34 -5.31 -1.97 1.69
CA ALA A 34 -4.81 -2.38 2.99
C ALA A 34 -3.45 -3.08 2.86
N TRP A 35 -2.44 -2.52 3.53
CA TRP A 35 -1.10 -3.11 3.62
C TRP A 35 -0.90 -3.84 4.94
N THR A 36 -0.50 -5.11 4.89
CA THR A 36 -0.33 -5.94 6.08
C THR A 36 0.91 -6.81 6.05
N ARG A 37 1.49 -7.03 7.23
CA ARG A 37 2.52 -8.05 7.52
C ARG A 37 1.93 -9.22 8.33
N GLY A 38 0.60 -9.33 8.32
CA GLY A 38 -0.15 -10.28 9.12
C GLY A 38 0.16 -11.73 8.78
N ASP A 39 -0.08 -12.59 9.77
CA ASP A 39 0.06 -14.03 9.64
C ASP A 39 -1.04 -14.65 8.76
N ALA A 40 -1.05 -15.99 8.67
CA ALA A 40 -2.05 -16.71 7.90
C ALA A 40 -3.49 -16.35 8.31
N ALA A 41 -3.77 -16.21 9.61
CA ALA A 41 -5.11 -15.91 10.10
C ALA A 41 -5.59 -14.51 9.68
N ALA A 42 -4.71 -13.51 9.78
CA ALA A 42 -4.98 -12.16 9.30
C ALA A 42 -5.21 -12.13 7.78
N ASN A 43 -4.35 -12.82 7.02
CA ASN A 43 -4.45 -12.92 5.56
C ASN A 43 -5.76 -13.59 5.12
N ASP A 44 -6.19 -14.63 5.83
CA ASP A 44 -7.45 -15.30 5.55
C ASP A 44 -8.67 -14.43 5.90
N TRP A 45 -8.56 -13.58 6.92
CA TRP A 45 -9.61 -12.60 7.21
C TRP A 45 -9.78 -11.63 6.04
N TYR A 46 -8.71 -11.04 5.50
CA TYR A 46 -8.81 -10.14 4.34
C TYR A 46 -9.49 -10.81 3.14
N ARG A 47 -9.09 -12.05 2.82
CA ARG A 47 -9.71 -12.83 1.73
C ARG A 47 -11.20 -13.07 1.97
N ARG A 48 -11.58 -13.49 3.19
CA ARG A 48 -13.00 -13.68 3.56
C ARG A 48 -13.81 -12.39 3.57
N SER A 49 -13.16 -11.26 3.84
CA SER A 49 -13.77 -9.91 3.83
C SER A 49 -13.87 -9.30 2.43
N GLY A 50 -13.61 -10.07 1.38
CA GLY A 50 -13.76 -9.64 -0.02
C GLY A 50 -12.54 -8.92 -0.60
N PHE A 51 -11.41 -8.88 0.10
CA PHE A 51 -10.18 -8.34 -0.46
C PHE A 51 -9.47 -9.38 -1.34
N THR A 52 -8.83 -8.90 -2.40
CA THR A 52 -7.90 -9.68 -3.22
C THR A 52 -6.48 -9.20 -2.99
N GLU A 53 -5.52 -10.12 -2.93
CA GLU A 53 -4.12 -9.74 -2.84
C GLU A 53 -3.66 -9.19 -4.19
N ASN A 54 -3.19 -7.94 -4.23
CA ASN A 54 -2.75 -7.28 -5.45
C ASN A 54 -1.22 -7.34 -5.62
N TYR A 55 -0.49 -7.27 -4.51
CA TYR A 55 0.97 -7.20 -4.53
C TYR A 55 1.58 -7.79 -3.26
N ARG A 56 2.81 -8.30 -3.35
CA ARG A 56 3.59 -8.75 -2.18
C ARG A 56 5.08 -8.51 -2.40
N TYR A 57 5.78 -8.16 -1.33
CA TYR A 57 7.24 -8.00 -1.30
C TYR A 57 7.76 -8.22 0.12
N LEU A 58 9.08 -8.12 0.30
CA LEU A 58 9.73 -8.36 1.58
C LEU A 58 10.10 -7.05 2.27
N HIS A 59 9.84 -7.00 3.57
CA HIS A 59 10.42 -6.08 4.53
C HIS A 59 11.56 -6.80 5.23
N VAL A 60 12.79 -6.39 4.96
CA VAL A 60 14.00 -6.99 5.50
C VAL A 60 14.63 -6.02 6.49
N TYR A 61 14.89 -6.51 7.70
CA TYR A 61 15.55 -5.73 8.73
C TYR A 61 16.91 -6.33 9.05
N LYS A 62 17.93 -5.47 9.01
CA LYS A 62 19.24 -5.75 9.58
C LYS A 62 19.33 -5.12 10.96
N SER A 63 19.95 -5.86 11.87
CA SER A 63 20.41 -5.42 13.17
C SER A 63 21.90 -5.72 13.34
N SER A 64 22.46 -5.32 14.47
CA SER A 64 23.82 -5.69 14.88
C SER A 64 24.00 -7.19 15.15
N GLN A 65 22.90 -7.95 15.28
CA GLN A 65 22.95 -9.41 15.46
C GLN A 65 23.09 -10.16 14.13
N ASP A 66 22.77 -9.50 13.01
CA ASP A 66 22.92 -10.08 11.68
C ASP A 66 24.33 -9.80 11.13
N GLY A 67 24.85 -10.69 10.28
CA GLY A 67 26.16 -10.53 9.65
C GLY A 67 26.32 -9.20 8.89
N ALA A 68 27.56 -8.74 8.75
CA ALA A 68 27.90 -7.52 8.01
C ALA A 68 28.08 -7.75 6.50
N ASP A 69 27.95 -8.98 6.01
CA ASP A 69 28.22 -9.35 4.62
C ASP A 69 27.41 -8.51 3.62
N GLY A 70 28.11 -7.76 2.78
CA GLY A 70 27.51 -6.88 1.77
C GLY A 70 27.09 -5.50 2.28
N PHE A 71 27.49 -5.12 3.48
CA PHE A 71 27.32 -3.78 4.03
C PHE A 71 28.68 -3.13 4.29
N GLU A 72 28.96 -2.05 3.58
CA GLU A 72 30.19 -1.27 3.74
C GLU A 72 29.89 0.06 4.41
N THR A 73 30.75 0.45 5.35
CA THR A 73 30.73 1.78 5.99
C THR A 73 31.96 2.58 5.53
N PRO A 74 31.84 3.90 5.35
CA PRO A 74 32.98 4.74 5.01
C PRO A 74 34.05 4.78 6.11
N ASP A 75 35.28 5.12 5.74
CA ASP A 75 36.38 5.33 6.69
C ASP A 75 36.00 6.32 7.80
N GLY A 76 36.29 5.94 9.05
CA GLY A 76 35.98 6.75 10.23
C GLY A 76 34.53 6.65 10.72
N VAL A 77 33.70 5.79 10.13
CA VAL A 77 32.32 5.53 10.57
C VAL A 77 32.22 4.12 11.17
N ASN A 78 31.50 3.99 12.29
CA ASN A 78 31.23 2.71 12.93
C ASN A 78 30.34 1.81 12.05
N ASP A 79 30.36 0.50 12.31
CA ASP A 79 29.53 -0.49 11.62
C ASP A 79 28.02 -0.15 11.67
N ILE A 80 27.29 -0.67 10.68
CA ILE A 80 25.83 -0.51 10.59
C ILE A 80 25.15 -1.14 11.81
N VAL A 81 24.47 -0.30 12.60
CA VAL A 81 23.69 -0.73 13.76
C VAL A 81 22.34 -1.33 13.34
N SER A 82 21.67 -0.73 12.35
CA SER A 82 20.43 -1.27 11.78
C SER A 82 20.15 -0.75 10.37
N ALA A 83 19.40 -1.53 9.58
CA ALA A 83 18.90 -1.11 8.28
C ALA A 83 17.50 -1.68 8.01
N PHE A 84 16.71 -0.95 7.22
CA PHE A 84 15.42 -1.41 6.71
C PHE A 84 15.44 -1.37 5.18
N MET A 85 15.11 -2.49 4.56
CA MET A 85 15.26 -2.71 3.13
C MET A 85 14.03 -3.40 2.55
N HIS A 86 13.76 -3.16 1.27
CA HIS A 86 12.78 -3.90 0.49
C HIS A 86 13.47 -4.89 -0.42
N ALA A 87 12.90 -6.09 -0.56
CA ALA A 87 13.35 -7.10 -1.51
C ALA A 87 12.16 -7.74 -2.24
N PRO A 88 12.34 -8.25 -3.46
CA PRO A 88 11.28 -8.97 -4.16
C PRO A 88 10.94 -10.28 -3.44
N ILE A 89 9.71 -10.77 -3.59
CA ILE A 89 9.27 -12.02 -2.96
C ILE A 89 10.10 -13.23 -3.41
N SER A 90 10.65 -13.20 -4.63
CA SER A 90 11.52 -14.26 -5.15
C SER A 90 12.80 -14.47 -4.32
N ALA A 91 13.21 -13.48 -3.54
CA ALA A 91 14.41 -13.55 -2.69
C ALA A 91 14.13 -14.06 -1.26
N GLU A 92 12.90 -14.49 -0.94
CA GLU A 92 12.48 -14.76 0.44
C GLU A 92 13.37 -15.76 1.17
N ALA A 93 13.66 -16.90 0.56
CA ALA A 93 14.51 -17.93 1.16
C ALA A 93 15.90 -17.38 1.53
N GLY A 94 16.58 -16.75 0.56
CA GLY A 94 17.91 -16.18 0.79
C GLY A 94 17.93 -15.02 1.78
N MET A 95 16.86 -14.21 1.82
CA MET A 95 16.76 -13.15 2.85
C MET A 95 16.54 -13.74 4.25
N ARG A 96 15.75 -14.81 4.38
CA ARG A 96 15.51 -15.48 5.68
C ARG A 96 16.72 -16.24 6.20
N GLU A 97 17.61 -16.71 5.31
CA GLU A 97 18.89 -17.29 5.69
C GLU A 97 19.87 -16.24 6.24
N ARG A 98 19.85 -15.02 5.68
CA ARG A 98 20.81 -13.95 6.02
C ARG A 98 20.36 -13.03 7.15
N PHE A 99 19.05 -12.83 7.30
CA PHE A 99 18.49 -11.87 8.24
C PHE A 99 17.48 -12.53 9.18
N SER A 100 17.66 -12.28 10.47
CA SER A 100 16.79 -12.77 11.53
C SER A 100 15.35 -12.23 11.45
N ARG A 101 15.15 -11.05 10.84
CA ARG A 101 13.82 -10.40 10.76
C ARG A 101 13.42 -10.04 9.33
N VAL A 102 12.65 -10.94 8.73
CA VAL A 102 12.07 -10.78 7.38
C VAL A 102 10.56 -10.98 7.42
N HIS A 103 9.80 -10.00 6.92
CA HIS A 103 8.34 -10.07 6.81
C HIS A 103 7.90 -10.02 5.35
N VAL A 104 6.90 -10.82 5.00
CA VAL A 104 6.16 -10.64 3.74
C VAL A 104 5.12 -9.54 3.97
N CYS A 105 5.27 -8.42 3.27
CA CYS A 105 4.29 -7.35 3.23
C CYS A 105 3.36 -7.57 2.03
N ARG A 106 2.05 -7.50 2.25
CA ARG A 106 1.01 -7.75 1.25
C ARG A 106 0.12 -6.54 1.10
N GLN A 107 -0.25 -6.26 -0.14
CA GLN A 107 -1.32 -5.35 -0.48
C GLN A 107 -2.59 -6.15 -0.71
N TYR A 108 -3.65 -5.78 0.00
CA TYR A 108 -5.01 -6.27 -0.20
C TYR A 108 -5.87 -5.13 -0.71
N VAL A 109 -6.57 -5.36 -1.82
CA VAL A 109 -7.48 -4.38 -2.43
C VAL A 109 -8.91 -4.92 -2.46
N ARG A 110 -9.90 -4.06 -2.24
CA ARG A 110 -11.33 -4.41 -2.34
C ARG A 110 -12.11 -3.26 -2.98
N PRO A 111 -12.79 -3.45 -4.12
CA PRO A 111 -13.72 -2.46 -4.65
C PRO A 111 -14.82 -2.10 -3.66
N VAL A 112 -15.30 -0.86 -3.66
CA VAL A 112 -16.41 -0.38 -2.81
C VAL A 112 -17.71 -0.30 -3.58
#